data_AF-A0A1E7IY62-F1
#
_entry.id   AF-A0A1E7IY62-F1
#
_cell.length_a   1.000
_cell.length_b   1.000
_cell.length_c   1.000
_cell.angle_alpha   90.00
_cell.angle_beta   90.00
_cell.angle_gamma   90.00
#
_symmetry.space_group_name_H-M   'P 1'
#
loop_
_entity.id
_entity.type
_entity.pdbx_description
1 polymer ?
#
loop_
_entity_poly.entity_id
_entity_poly.type
_entity_poly.pdbx_seq_one_letter_code
_entity_poly.pdbx_strand_id
1 'polypeptide(L)'
;MTILDRIKKRLAPRKKEAFERGRGLIILNEVSEAMQAEKMLRAFDYDVKGVAPPPEIRKGCDLAVEFNLVDQLGVERLLKRSGLSPLDIVALDSLSQKPLDITKEKDFGRYFMVTAANMKITVDREKSTIVNISGGGCPDVPYLAVSLIGNKITEVKRPRENGYSLCAYMLEKAYEKALNMVNGQHTRKGA
;
A
#
# COMPACT_ATOMS: atom_id res chain seq x y z
N MET A 1 -26.77 0.54 14.81
CA MET A 1 -25.55 1.35 14.65
C MET A 1 -24.55 0.93 15.70
N THR A 2 -23.51 0.23 15.29
CA THR A 2 -22.43 -0.27 16.16
C THR A 2 -21.61 0.90 16.72
N ILE A 3 -21.01 0.73 17.90
CA ILE A 3 -20.13 1.75 18.50
C ILE A 3 -19.02 2.18 17.51
N LEU A 4 -18.53 1.22 16.73
CA LEU A 4 -17.56 1.43 15.65
C LEU A 4 -18.04 2.45 14.60
N ASP A 5 -19.32 2.42 14.20
CA ASP A 5 -19.87 3.34 13.19
C ASP A 5 -19.94 4.78 13.69
N ARG A 6 -20.25 4.95 14.99
CA ARG A 6 -20.27 6.28 15.62
C ARG A 6 -18.87 6.88 15.71
N ILE A 7 -17.87 6.04 15.99
CA ILE A 7 -16.46 6.44 16.04
C ILE A 7 -15.98 6.79 14.64
N LYS A 8 -16.28 5.95 13.64
CA LYS A 8 -15.95 6.19 12.23
C LYS A 8 -16.54 7.51 11.75
N LYS A 9 -17.80 7.81 12.07
CA LYS A 9 -18.45 9.07 11.69
C LYS A 9 -17.79 10.32 12.29
N ARG A 10 -17.22 10.23 13.50
CA ARG A 10 -16.55 11.37 14.17
C ARG A 10 -15.12 11.60 13.68
N LEU A 11 -14.48 10.55 13.18
CA LEU A 11 -13.06 10.54 12.82
C LEU A 11 -12.83 10.30 11.33
N ALA A 12 -13.89 10.29 10.53
CA ALA A 12 -13.77 10.27 9.08
C ALA A 12 -13.13 11.57 8.58
N PRO A 13 -12.44 11.53 7.44
CA PRO A 13 -11.93 12.74 6.79
C PRO A 13 -13.07 13.71 6.48
N ARG A 14 -12.77 15.02 6.48
CA ARG A 14 -13.75 16.05 6.09
C ARG A 14 -14.06 15.91 4.58
N LYS A 15 -15.34 15.94 4.19
CA LYS A 15 -15.73 15.84 2.77
C LYS A 15 -15.19 17.02 1.94
N LYS A 16 -14.85 16.69 0.69
CA LYS A 16 -14.21 17.48 -0.40
C LYS A 16 -14.69 18.92 -0.58
N GLU A 17 -14.21 19.85 0.24
CA GLU A 17 -14.05 21.27 -0.13
C GLU A 17 -12.75 21.80 0.49
N ALA A 18 -11.62 21.19 0.13
CA ALA A 18 -10.30 21.74 0.43
C ALA A 18 -9.28 21.17 -0.57
N PHE A 19 -9.01 22.00 -1.58
CA PHE A 19 -7.79 22.17 -2.37
C PHE A 19 -6.71 21.08 -2.35
N GLU A 20 -6.24 20.72 -3.55
CA GLU A 20 -5.02 19.95 -3.83
C GLU A 20 -3.74 20.62 -3.28
N ARG A 21 -3.53 20.65 -1.97
CA ARG A 21 -2.26 21.08 -1.39
C ARG A 21 -1.87 20.25 -0.18
N GLY A 22 -0.68 19.66 -0.29
CA GLY A 22 0.05 19.07 0.83
C GLY A 22 -0.16 17.56 0.99
N ARG A 23 0.90 16.79 0.79
CA ARG A 23 0.98 15.38 1.21
C ARG A 23 1.96 15.31 2.37
N GLY A 24 1.67 14.45 3.35
CA GLY A 24 2.51 14.23 4.52
C GLY A 24 3.01 12.80 4.57
N LEU A 25 4.05 12.58 5.37
CA LEU A 25 4.56 11.26 5.71
C LEU A 25 4.52 11.05 7.21
N ILE A 26 4.00 9.89 7.61
CA ILE A 26 4.09 9.38 8.97
C ILE A 26 5.33 8.47 9.01
N ILE A 27 6.33 8.86 9.79
CA ILE A 27 7.56 8.09 10.02
C ILE A 27 7.41 7.29 11.31
N LEU A 28 7.62 5.99 11.24
CA LEU A 28 7.39 5.05 12.32
C LEU A 28 8.66 4.25 12.61
N ASN A 29 8.77 3.75 13.83
CA ASN A 29 9.98 3.06 14.27
C ASN A 29 10.08 1.67 13.64
N GLU A 30 8.96 0.94 13.64
CA GLU A 30 8.90 -0.44 13.16
C GLU A 30 8.01 -0.61 11.94
N VAL A 31 8.36 -1.57 11.07
CA VAL A 31 7.57 -1.88 9.87
C VAL A 31 6.15 -2.33 10.23
N SER A 32 6.00 -3.06 11.32
CA SER A 32 4.68 -3.50 11.82
C SER A 32 3.78 -2.33 12.20
N GLU A 33 4.35 -1.26 12.77
CA GLU A 33 3.62 -0.05 13.11
C GLU A 33 3.15 0.69 11.85
N ALA A 34 4.01 0.80 10.83
CA ALA A 34 3.65 1.40 9.54
C ALA A 34 2.52 0.62 8.84
N MET A 35 2.61 -0.71 8.83
CA MET A 35 1.54 -1.57 8.30
C MET A 35 0.23 -1.42 9.10
N GLN A 36 0.31 -1.31 10.42
CA GLN A 36 -0.85 -1.12 11.28
C GLN A 36 -1.49 0.27 11.06
N ALA A 37 -0.67 1.32 10.99
CA ALA A 37 -1.10 2.68 10.72
C ALA A 37 -1.85 2.77 9.38
N GLU A 38 -1.26 2.25 8.29
CA GLU A 38 -1.91 2.26 6.98
C GLU A 38 -3.25 1.50 7.01
N LYS A 39 -3.27 0.29 7.55
CA LYS A 39 -4.48 -0.54 7.63
C LYS A 39 -5.59 0.18 8.39
N MET A 40 -5.24 0.75 9.54
CA MET A 40 -6.17 1.46 10.40
C MET A 40 -6.69 2.72 9.70
N LEU A 41 -5.82 3.55 9.12
CA LEU A 41 -6.22 4.79 8.45
C LEU A 41 -7.16 4.51 7.27
N ARG A 42 -6.85 3.49 6.45
CA ARG A 42 -7.74 3.03 5.37
C ARG A 42 -9.11 2.59 5.88
N ALA A 43 -9.18 1.91 7.02
CA ALA A 43 -10.46 1.46 7.59
C ALA A 43 -11.37 2.64 8.01
N PHE A 44 -10.78 3.80 8.28
CA PHE A 44 -11.46 5.08 8.55
C PHE A 44 -11.64 5.96 7.30
N ASP A 45 -11.46 5.39 6.10
CA ASP A 45 -11.62 6.02 4.79
C ASP A 45 -10.63 7.17 4.50
N TYR A 46 -9.49 7.21 5.21
CA TYR A 46 -8.40 8.13 4.85
C TYR A 46 -7.68 7.64 3.59
N ASP A 47 -7.35 8.59 2.70
CA ASP A 47 -6.50 8.31 1.56
C ASP A 47 -5.04 8.25 2.01
N VAL A 48 -4.50 7.03 2.06
CA VAL A 48 -3.14 6.76 2.51
C VAL A 48 -2.44 5.78 1.59
N LYS A 49 -1.11 5.75 1.62
CA LYS A 49 -0.30 4.79 0.86
C LYS A 49 1.01 4.49 1.59
N GLY A 50 1.36 3.21 1.72
CA GLY A 50 2.70 2.82 2.13
C GLY A 50 3.75 3.15 1.06
N VAL A 51 4.81 3.86 1.45
CA VAL A 51 5.89 4.33 0.58
C VAL A 51 7.24 4.14 1.27
N ALA A 52 8.33 4.13 0.50
CA ALA A 52 9.67 4.21 1.09
C ALA A 52 9.99 5.67 1.43
N PRO A 53 10.39 5.98 2.68
CA PRO A 53 10.74 7.35 3.04
C PRO A 53 11.98 7.81 2.25
N PRO A 54 12.02 9.10 1.87
CA PRO A 54 13.23 9.72 1.35
C PRO A 54 14.44 9.49 2.26
N PRO A 55 15.66 9.29 1.72
CA PRO A 55 16.86 9.06 2.50
C PRO A 55 17.11 10.09 3.61
N GLU A 56 16.78 11.37 3.37
CA GLU A 56 16.99 12.48 4.32
C GLU A 56 16.20 12.38 5.63
N ILE A 57 15.05 11.70 5.61
CA ILE A 57 14.19 11.52 6.80
C ILE A 57 13.99 10.04 7.16
N ARG A 58 14.76 9.14 6.55
CA ARG A 58 14.68 7.71 6.80
C ARG A 58 15.19 7.41 8.22
N LYS A 59 14.27 7.09 9.12
CA LYS A 59 14.52 6.77 10.53
C LYS A 59 13.62 5.59 10.91
N GLY A 60 14.12 4.73 11.81
CA GLY A 60 13.38 3.54 12.26
C GLY A 60 13.38 2.42 11.22
N CYS A 61 12.48 2.50 10.23
CA CYS A 61 12.32 1.47 9.20
C CYS A 61 12.21 2.04 7.78
N ASP A 62 12.25 1.15 6.77
CA ASP A 62 12.14 1.50 5.34
C ASP A 62 10.69 1.70 4.85
N LEU A 63 9.70 1.81 5.75
CA LEU A 63 8.30 1.99 5.39
C LEU A 63 7.69 3.20 6.12
N ALA A 64 7.15 4.13 5.34
CA ALA A 64 6.39 5.28 5.79
C ALA A 64 4.97 5.22 5.25
N VAL A 65 4.05 5.97 5.87
CA VAL A 65 2.67 6.10 5.40
C VAL A 65 2.44 7.51 4.89
N GLU A 66 2.24 7.63 3.58
CA GLU A 66 1.82 8.87 2.92
C GLU A 66 0.33 9.12 3.18
N PHE A 67 -0.05 10.38 3.43
CA PHE A 67 -1.42 10.80 3.68
C PHE A 67 -1.65 12.26 3.22
N ASN A 68 -2.90 12.73 3.21
CA ASN A 68 -3.23 14.12 2.91
C ASN A 68 -3.03 15.02 4.15
N LEU A 69 -2.23 16.10 4.04
CA LEU A 69 -1.95 16.99 5.18
C LEU A 69 -3.20 17.68 5.74
N VAL A 70 -4.24 17.88 4.92
CA VAL A 70 -5.53 18.41 5.39
C VAL A 70 -6.13 17.54 6.50
N ASP A 71 -5.84 16.24 6.48
CA ASP A 71 -6.32 15.26 7.45
C ASP A 71 -5.41 15.08 8.67
N GLN A 72 -4.28 15.80 8.78
CA GLN A 72 -3.26 15.59 9.81
C GLN A 72 -3.81 15.52 11.24
N LEU A 73 -4.67 16.46 11.63
CA LEU A 73 -5.26 16.47 12.97
C LEU A 73 -6.10 15.21 13.25
N GLY A 74 -6.79 14.69 12.23
CA GLY A 74 -7.57 13.46 12.33
C GLY A 74 -6.69 12.23 12.42
N VAL A 75 -5.66 12.18 11.57
CA VAL A 75 -4.62 11.15 11.55
C VAL A 75 -3.92 11.04 12.91
N GLU A 76 -3.40 12.14 13.45
CA GLU A 76 -2.73 12.19 14.75
C GLU A 76 -3.60 11.68 15.90
N ARG A 77 -4.87 12.11 15.93
CA ARG A 77 -5.84 11.65 16.95
C ARG A 77 -6.05 10.14 16.86
N LEU A 78 -6.12 9.60 15.65
CA LEU A 78 -6.39 8.19 15.45
C LEU A 78 -5.16 7.33 15.75
N LEU A 79 -3.96 7.79 15.42
CA LEU A 79 -2.68 7.17 15.82
C LEU A 79 -2.57 7.11 17.34
N LYS A 80 -2.75 8.26 18.02
CA LYS A 80 -2.70 8.35 19.49
C LYS A 80 -3.71 7.42 20.16
N ARG A 81 -4.96 7.38 19.68
CA ARG A 81 -5.99 6.47 20.22
C ARG A 81 -5.66 4.99 20.01
N SER A 82 -4.87 4.67 19.00
CA SER A 82 -4.44 3.31 18.69
C SER A 82 -3.13 2.93 19.37
N GLY A 83 -2.55 3.83 20.19
CA GLY A 83 -1.28 3.61 20.86
C GLY A 83 -0.05 3.71 19.95
N LEU A 84 -0.22 4.19 18.71
CA LEU A 84 0.90 4.40 17.78
C LEU A 84 1.49 5.78 18.00
N SER A 85 2.80 5.82 18.24
CA SER A 85 3.57 7.06 18.43
C SER A 85 4.57 7.20 17.27
N PRO A 86 4.23 7.98 16.22
CA PRO A 86 5.16 8.25 15.13
C PRO A 86 6.47 8.86 15.66
N LEU A 87 7.58 8.50 15.02
CA LEU A 87 8.86 9.18 15.22
C LEU A 87 8.78 10.63 14.71
N ASP A 88 8.06 10.82 13.61
CA ASP A 88 7.90 12.13 12.98
C ASP A 88 6.66 12.17 12.06
N ILE A 89 6.13 13.36 11.83
CA ILE A 89 5.12 13.63 10.80
C ILE A 89 5.62 14.82 9.99
N VAL A 90 5.98 14.57 8.72
CA VAL A 90 6.68 15.55 7.88
C VAL A 90 5.87 15.88 6.63
N ALA A 91 5.82 17.16 6.27
CA ALA A 91 5.18 17.63 5.05
C ALA A 91 6.10 17.40 3.83
N LEU A 92 5.60 16.79 2.75
CA LEU A 92 6.42 16.43 1.57
C LEU A 92 6.98 17.64 0.82
N ASP A 93 6.34 18.80 0.92
CA ASP A 93 6.82 20.06 0.34
C ASP A 93 8.06 20.62 1.06
N SER A 94 8.30 20.20 2.30
CA SER A 94 9.52 20.52 3.05
C SER A 94 10.73 19.65 2.68
N LEU A 95 10.51 18.61 1.86
CA LEU A 95 11.50 17.61 1.50
C LEU A 95 12.13 17.89 0.13
N SER A 96 13.43 17.61 0.02
CA SER A 96 14.17 17.78 -1.24
C SER A 96 13.86 16.66 -2.24
N GLN A 97 13.49 15.49 -1.73
CA GLN A 97 13.21 14.29 -2.51
C GLN A 97 11.80 13.75 -2.22
N LYS A 98 11.12 13.28 -3.28
CA LYS A 98 9.83 12.62 -3.15
C LYS A 98 10.00 11.20 -2.58
N PRO A 99 8.97 10.65 -1.91
CA PRO A 99 8.95 9.25 -1.52
C PRO A 99 9.16 8.35 -2.74
N LEU A 100 9.92 7.28 -2.55
CA LEU A 100 10.18 6.34 -3.62
C LEU A 100 9.03 5.33 -3.70
N ASP A 101 8.64 5.00 -4.93
CA ASP A 101 7.72 3.87 -5.14
C ASP A 101 8.41 2.59 -4.65
N ILE A 102 7.71 1.86 -3.80
CA ILE A 102 8.16 0.57 -3.28
C ILE A 102 8.07 -0.52 -4.36
N THR A 103 7.40 -0.23 -5.47
CA THR A 103 7.24 -1.16 -6.60
C THR A 103 8.20 -0.85 -7.75
N LYS A 104 8.69 -1.89 -8.41
CA LYS A 104 9.44 -1.79 -9.67
C LYS A 104 8.87 -2.75 -10.70
N GLU A 105 8.79 -2.29 -11.94
CA GLU A 105 8.27 -3.04 -13.08
C GLU A 105 9.41 -3.60 -13.92
N LYS A 106 9.20 -4.79 -14.49
CA LYS A 106 10.06 -5.37 -15.50
C LYS A 106 9.23 -6.01 -16.60
N ASP A 107 9.50 -5.62 -17.84
CA ASP A 107 8.81 -6.15 -19.02
C ASP A 107 9.57 -7.34 -19.62
N PHE A 108 8.83 -8.38 -20.01
CA PHE A 108 9.29 -9.58 -20.70
C PHE A 108 8.47 -9.84 -21.97
N GLY A 109 7.89 -8.80 -22.56
CA GLY A 109 7.01 -8.89 -23.73
C GLY A 109 5.62 -9.36 -23.33
N ARG A 110 5.32 -10.64 -23.57
CA ARG A 110 4.03 -11.24 -23.20
C ARG A 110 3.78 -11.20 -21.69
N TYR A 111 4.84 -11.29 -20.90
CA TYR A 111 4.76 -11.27 -19.45
C TYR A 111 5.32 -9.96 -18.91
N PHE A 112 4.86 -9.55 -17.74
CA PHE A 112 5.53 -8.52 -16.95
C PHE A 112 5.59 -8.95 -15.50
N MET A 113 6.59 -8.44 -14.79
CA MET A 113 6.79 -8.69 -13.38
C MET A 113 6.76 -7.37 -12.62
N VAL A 114 6.05 -7.36 -11.51
CA VAL A 114 6.13 -6.29 -10.52
C VAL A 114 6.82 -6.84 -9.29
N THR A 115 7.78 -6.07 -8.77
CA THR A 115 8.52 -6.39 -7.55
C THR A 115 8.22 -5.36 -6.48
N ALA A 116 8.11 -5.77 -5.23
CA ALA A 116 8.03 -4.90 -4.06
C ALA A 116 8.91 -5.51 -2.96
N ALA A 117 9.98 -4.78 -2.58
CA ALA A 117 11.09 -5.35 -1.82
C ALA A 117 11.52 -6.71 -2.43
N ASN A 118 11.53 -7.79 -1.63
CA ASN A 118 11.92 -9.12 -2.10
C ASN A 118 10.80 -9.89 -2.82
N MET A 119 9.54 -9.46 -2.71
CA MET A 119 8.39 -10.13 -3.32
C MET A 119 8.24 -9.77 -4.79
N LYS A 120 7.81 -10.74 -5.60
CA LYS A 120 7.63 -10.60 -7.05
C LYS A 120 6.34 -11.29 -7.47
N ILE A 121 5.57 -10.63 -8.35
CA ILE A 121 4.41 -11.19 -9.04
C ILE A 121 4.60 -11.02 -10.54
N THR A 122 4.43 -12.10 -11.29
CA THR A 122 4.53 -12.10 -12.76
C THR A 122 3.19 -12.45 -13.36
N VAL A 123 2.78 -11.70 -14.38
CA VAL A 123 1.46 -11.80 -15.01
C VAL A 123 1.60 -11.94 -16.53
N ASP A 124 0.82 -12.85 -17.11
CA ASP A 124 0.59 -12.94 -18.56
C ASP A 124 -0.35 -11.82 -19.01
N ARG A 125 0.10 -10.93 -19.89
CA ARG A 125 -0.67 -9.76 -20.36
C ARG A 125 -1.90 -10.16 -21.17
N GLU A 126 -1.85 -11.27 -21.90
CA GLU A 126 -2.95 -11.68 -22.78
C GLU A 126 -4.09 -12.28 -21.99
N LYS A 127 -3.75 -13.17 -21.04
CA LYS A 127 -4.73 -13.90 -20.23
C LYS A 127 -5.03 -13.23 -18.89
N SER A 128 -4.30 -12.16 -18.55
CA SER A 128 -4.33 -11.52 -17.24
C SER A 128 -4.11 -12.51 -16.09
N THR A 129 -3.35 -13.57 -16.33
CA THR A 129 -3.16 -14.70 -15.40
C THR A 129 -1.87 -14.53 -14.63
N ILE A 130 -1.90 -14.76 -13.32
CA ILE A 130 -0.71 -14.78 -12.46
C ILE A 130 0.06 -16.07 -12.77
N VAL A 131 1.25 -15.95 -13.33
CA VAL A 131 2.06 -17.11 -13.76
C VAL A 131 3.17 -17.46 -12.79
N ASN A 132 3.56 -16.52 -11.92
CA ASN A 132 4.58 -16.76 -10.92
C ASN A 132 4.43 -15.81 -9.73
N ILE A 133 4.70 -16.34 -8.53
CA ILE A 133 4.98 -15.58 -7.32
C ILE A 133 6.29 -16.10 -6.75
N SER A 134 7.22 -15.20 -6.47
CA SER A 134 8.54 -15.58 -5.95
C SER A 134 9.15 -14.55 -5.00
N GLY A 135 10.16 -15.00 -4.26
CA GLY A 135 10.85 -14.21 -3.23
C GLY A 135 10.25 -14.36 -1.83
N GLY A 136 10.70 -13.48 -0.92
CA GLY A 136 10.31 -13.52 0.49
C GLY A 136 11.01 -14.61 1.31
N GLY A 137 10.40 -14.94 2.44
CA GLY A 137 10.84 -16.00 3.38
C GLY A 137 9.86 -16.21 4.53
N CYS A 138 8.68 -15.60 4.45
CA CYS A 138 7.65 -15.68 5.48
C CYS A 138 6.84 -16.99 5.31
N PRO A 139 6.33 -17.58 6.40
CA PRO A 139 5.64 -18.88 6.36
C PRO A 139 4.31 -18.86 5.59
N ASP A 140 3.72 -17.68 5.36
CA ASP A 140 2.48 -17.51 4.59
C ASP A 140 2.70 -17.44 3.07
N VAL A 141 3.94 -17.22 2.60
CA VAL A 141 4.24 -17.09 1.17
C VAL A 141 3.92 -18.34 0.36
N PRO A 142 4.25 -19.58 0.80
CA PRO A 142 3.93 -20.78 0.03
C PRO A 142 2.43 -20.94 -0.21
N TYR A 143 1.61 -20.68 0.81
CA TYR A 143 0.16 -20.73 0.68
C TYR A 143 -0.37 -19.66 -0.29
N LEU A 144 0.10 -18.41 -0.15
CA LEU A 144 -0.28 -17.32 -1.05
C LEU A 144 0.08 -17.66 -2.50
N ALA A 145 1.28 -18.19 -2.75
CA ALA A 145 1.72 -18.60 -4.09
C ALA A 145 0.77 -19.63 -4.72
N VAL A 146 0.45 -20.70 -3.98
CA VAL A 146 -0.48 -21.75 -4.45
C VAL A 146 -1.88 -21.19 -4.70
N SER A 147 -2.36 -20.28 -3.86
CA SER A 147 -3.70 -19.71 -4.00
C SER A 147 -3.87 -18.74 -5.18
N LEU A 148 -2.77 -18.15 -5.66
CA LEU A 148 -2.79 -17.06 -6.65
C LEU A 148 -2.32 -17.51 -8.04
N ILE A 149 -1.29 -18.35 -8.12
CA ILE A 149 -0.72 -18.80 -9.41
C ILE A 149 -1.76 -19.62 -10.19
N GLY A 150 -1.84 -19.36 -11.50
CA GLY A 150 -2.77 -20.01 -12.41
C GLY A 150 -4.14 -19.32 -12.52
N ASN A 151 -4.45 -18.38 -11.62
CA ASN A 151 -5.70 -17.65 -11.63
C ASN A 151 -5.56 -16.27 -12.29
N LYS A 152 -6.67 -15.71 -12.76
CA LYS A 152 -6.68 -14.32 -13.26
C LYS A 152 -6.50 -13.35 -12.11
N ILE A 153 -5.66 -12.34 -12.32
CA ILE A 153 -5.39 -11.30 -11.32
C ILE A 153 -6.65 -10.52 -10.92
N THR A 154 -7.68 -10.49 -11.76
CA THR A 154 -8.95 -9.82 -11.49
C THR A 154 -9.96 -10.66 -10.69
N GLU A 155 -9.71 -11.97 -10.55
CA GLU A 155 -10.67 -12.94 -10.00
C GLU A 155 -10.17 -13.58 -8.67
N VAL A 156 -8.98 -13.21 -8.21
CA VAL A 156 -8.39 -13.73 -6.96
C VAL A 156 -8.68 -12.82 -5.77
N LYS A 157 -8.67 -13.42 -4.57
CA LYS A 157 -8.56 -12.65 -3.33
C LYS A 157 -7.23 -11.92 -3.28
N ARG A 158 -7.24 -10.73 -2.69
CA ARG A 158 -6.02 -9.93 -2.52
C ARG A 158 -5.03 -10.65 -1.59
N PRO A 159 -3.71 -10.56 -1.83
CA PRO A 159 -2.69 -11.16 -0.96
C PRO A 159 -2.90 -10.89 0.54
N ARG A 160 -3.34 -9.69 0.92
CA ARG A 160 -3.58 -9.31 2.34
C ARG A 160 -4.89 -9.82 2.94
N GLU A 161 -5.77 -10.45 2.16
CA GLU A 161 -6.94 -11.12 2.71
C GLU A 161 -6.59 -12.45 3.38
N ASN A 162 -5.56 -13.15 2.87
CA ASN A 162 -5.13 -14.45 3.39
C ASN A 162 -3.69 -14.44 3.96
N GLY A 163 -3.00 -13.30 3.92
CA GLY A 163 -1.62 -13.16 4.34
C GLY A 163 -1.43 -12.07 5.38
N TYR A 164 -0.58 -12.32 6.37
CA TYR A 164 -0.43 -11.47 7.55
C TYR A 164 0.96 -10.87 7.68
N SER A 165 1.96 -11.48 7.05
CA SER A 165 3.36 -11.06 7.13
C SER A 165 3.66 -9.77 6.35
N LEU A 166 4.87 -9.24 6.56
CA LEU A 166 5.45 -8.22 5.71
C LEU A 166 5.58 -8.70 4.26
N CYS A 167 5.90 -9.98 4.02
CA CYS A 167 5.95 -10.55 2.67
C CYS A 167 4.56 -10.46 2.00
N ALA A 168 3.49 -10.82 2.71
CA ALA A 168 2.13 -10.69 2.18
C ALA A 168 1.77 -9.24 1.86
N TYR A 169 2.20 -8.30 2.70
CA TYR A 169 2.00 -6.86 2.48
C TYR A 169 2.79 -6.35 1.27
N MET A 170 4.04 -6.73 1.11
CA MET A 170 4.83 -6.40 -0.09
C MET A 170 4.20 -7.01 -1.36
N LEU A 171 3.75 -8.26 -1.27
CA LEU A 171 3.06 -8.93 -2.38
C LEU A 171 1.76 -8.21 -2.76
N GLU A 172 0.98 -7.69 -1.80
CA GLU A 172 -0.19 -6.84 -2.06
C GLU A 172 0.20 -5.62 -2.89
N LYS A 173 1.27 -4.92 -2.52
CA LYS A 173 1.70 -3.70 -3.24
C LYS A 173 2.11 -4.02 -4.67
N ALA A 174 2.82 -5.13 -4.87
CA ALA A 174 3.13 -5.60 -6.21
C ALA A 174 1.87 -6.02 -7.00
N TYR A 175 0.92 -6.67 -6.34
CA TYR A 175 -0.37 -7.08 -6.90
C TYR A 175 -1.23 -5.87 -7.33
N GLU A 176 -1.40 -4.87 -6.47
CA GLU A 176 -2.20 -3.67 -6.76
C GLU A 176 -1.64 -2.94 -8.00
N LYS A 177 -0.32 -2.83 -8.07
CA LYS A 177 0.37 -2.25 -9.22
C LYS A 177 0.18 -3.09 -10.48
N ALA A 178 0.32 -4.41 -10.40
CA ALA A 178 0.12 -5.31 -11.53
C ALA A 178 -1.34 -5.30 -12.04
N LEU A 179 -2.31 -5.26 -11.13
CA LEU A 179 -3.73 -5.15 -11.45
C LEU A 179 -4.03 -3.84 -12.18
N ASN A 180 -3.47 -2.72 -11.71
CA ASN A 180 -3.59 -1.43 -12.40
C ASN A 180 -3.00 -1.45 -13.81
N MET A 181 -1.87 -2.14 -14.02
CA MET A 181 -1.26 -2.31 -15.34
C MET A 181 -2.16 -3.12 -16.28
N VAL A 182 -2.79 -4.20 -15.79
CA VAL A 182 -3.76 -4.98 -16.57
C VAL A 182 -4.99 -4.16 -16.92
N ASN A 183 -5.56 -3.42 -15.97
CA ASN A 183 -6.73 -2.58 -16.19
C ASN A 183 -6.43 -1.42 -17.16
N GLY A 184 -5.26 -0.79 -17.06
CA GLY A 184 -4.81 0.26 -17.96
C GLY A 184 -4.52 -0.21 -19.39
N GLN A 185 -4.32 -1.52 -19.61
CA GLN A 185 -4.22 -2.11 -20.95
C GLN A 185 -5.59 -2.36 -21.59
N HIS A 186 -6.60 -2.70 -20.79
CA HIS A 186 -7.97 -2.89 -21.28
C HIS A 186 -8.57 -1.58 -21.81
N THR A 187 -8.30 -0.45 -21.15
CA THR A 187 -8.77 0.87 -21.60
C THR A 187 -8.11 1.35 -22.89
N ARG A 188 -6.89 0.89 -23.22
CA ARG A 188 -6.21 1.23 -24.49
C ARG A 188 -6.60 0.35 -25.68
N LYS A 189 -7.14 -0.85 -25.43
CA LYS A 189 -7.62 -1.76 -26.51
C LYS A 189 -9.07 -1.50 -26.93
N GLY A 190 -9.82 -0.69 -26.16
CA GLY A 190 -11.19 -0.28 -26.46
C GLY A 190 -11.33 1.15 -27.01
N ALA A 191 -10.21 1.78 -27.40
CA ALA A 191 -10.15 3.10 -28.03
C ALA A 191 -9.60 2.99 -29.44
#